data_AF-A0AAV7H2Q5-F1
#
_entry.id   AF-A0AAV7H2Q5-F1
#
_cell.length_a   1.000
_cell.length_b   1.000
_cell.length_c   1.000
_cell.angle_alpha   90.00
_cell.angle_beta   90.00
_cell.angle_gamma   90.00
#
_symmetry.space_group_name_H-M   'P 1'
#
loop_
_entity.id
_entity.type
_entity.pdbx_description
1 polymer ?
#
loop_
_entity_poly.entity_id
_entity_poly.type
_entity_poly.pdbx_seq_one_letter_code
_entity_poly.pdbx_strand_id
1 'polypeptide(L)'
;MDRQGHNTSLPPFGDVPYLLDFATDTNPNQFLYPEQELQQPQSCRSYWVDQYREMEETSNFRRQRLPLAGIKRIMKADEDVQMISAETPVIFARACEMFILELTHKAWAHAQERYCTTIEKHDIVATVNETDYCDFLVDIRST
;
A
#
# COMPACT_ATOMS: atom_id res chain seq x y z
N MET A 1 32.16 35.97 17.41
CA MET A 1 32.27 34.88 18.39
C MET A 1 31.10 34.99 19.34
N ASP A 2 30.66 33.82 19.82
CA ASP A 2 29.82 33.57 21.00
C ASP A 2 28.29 33.57 20.86
N ARG A 3 27.79 32.36 21.12
CA ARG A 3 26.42 31.85 21.11
C ARG A 3 25.69 32.15 22.43
N GLN A 4 24.42 31.75 22.46
CA GLN A 4 23.54 31.47 23.60
C GLN A 4 22.66 32.67 23.99
N GLY A 5 21.34 32.62 23.96
CA GLY A 5 20.40 31.51 23.79
C GLY A 5 19.17 31.87 24.62
N HIS A 6 17.96 31.77 24.08
CA HIS A 6 16.73 31.78 24.87
C HIS A 6 15.74 30.80 24.22
N ASN A 7 15.52 29.69 24.93
CA ASN A 7 14.28 28.92 24.82
C ASN A 7 13.09 29.86 25.01
N THR A 8 12.06 29.75 24.17
CA THR A 8 10.68 29.65 24.65
C THR A 8 9.70 29.28 23.54
N SER A 9 8.91 28.23 23.83
CA SER A 9 7.55 27.93 23.31
C SER A 9 7.40 27.28 21.93
N LEU A 10 7.32 25.95 21.91
CA LEU A 10 6.27 25.23 21.16
C LEU A 10 5.00 25.25 22.04
N PRO A 11 3.74 25.24 21.54
CA PRO A 11 3.23 24.54 20.34
C PRO A 11 2.20 25.45 19.58
N PRO A 12 1.21 25.00 18.76
CA PRO A 12 0.84 23.65 18.32
C PRO A 12 0.59 23.44 16.82
N PHE A 13 0.59 22.15 16.48
CA PHE A 13 -0.17 21.48 15.43
C PHE A 13 -0.46 22.21 14.11
N GLY A 14 0.15 21.65 13.08
CA GLY A 14 -0.63 21.24 11.91
C GLY A 14 -0.49 22.14 10.72
N ASP A 15 0.73 22.34 10.23
CA ASP A 15 0.94 22.85 8.88
C ASP A 15 2.10 22.08 8.23
N VAL A 16 1.76 21.32 7.20
CA VAL A 16 2.70 20.94 6.15
C VAL A 16 3.14 22.25 5.49
N PRO A 17 4.44 22.48 5.27
CA PRO A 17 4.78 22.83 3.90
C PRO A 17 6.10 22.19 3.46
N TYR A 18 6.00 21.56 2.29
CA TYR A 18 7.03 21.65 1.27
C TYR A 18 7.53 23.10 1.19
N LEU A 19 8.66 23.42 1.79
CA LEU A 19 9.50 24.50 1.31
C LEU A 19 10.96 24.14 1.52
N LEU A 20 11.57 23.94 0.36
CA LEU A 20 12.98 24.08 0.06
C LEU A 20 13.55 25.30 0.81
N ASP A 21 14.46 25.06 1.75
CA ASP A 21 15.47 26.06 2.08
C ASP A 21 16.86 25.47 1.86
N PHE A 22 17.70 26.31 1.31
CA PHE A 22 18.87 25.96 0.55
C PHE A 22 20.04 25.65 1.48
N ALA A 23 20.89 24.76 0.95
CA ALA A 23 22.29 24.60 1.31
C ALA A 23 22.58 24.03 2.72
N THR A 24 22.87 22.72 2.76
CA THR A 24 24.13 22.23 3.35
C THR A 24 24.50 20.89 2.72
N ASP A 25 25.69 20.85 2.10
CA ASP A 25 26.43 19.63 1.78
C ASP A 25 26.56 18.75 3.03
N THR A 26 25.77 17.69 3.16
CA THR A 26 26.12 16.56 4.05
C THR A 26 25.38 15.27 3.67
N ASN A 27 26.14 14.32 3.11
CA ASN A 27 25.99 12.86 3.17
C ASN A 27 24.57 12.23 2.94
N PRO A 28 24.31 11.52 1.83
CA PRO A 28 23.02 10.88 1.54
C PRO A 28 22.68 9.64 2.40
N ASN A 29 23.46 9.32 3.45
CA ASN A 29 23.26 8.13 4.29
C ASN A 29 22.92 8.38 5.76
N GLN A 30 22.37 9.55 6.12
CA GLN A 30 21.85 9.77 7.49
C GLN A 30 20.38 10.17 7.50
N PHE A 31 19.53 9.28 6.99
CA PHE A 31 18.16 9.17 7.50
C PHE A 31 18.12 7.99 8.48
N LEU A 32 18.34 8.32 9.75
CA LEU A 32 18.15 7.41 10.87
C LEU A 32 16.64 7.23 11.04
N TYR A 33 16.09 6.18 10.44
CA TYR A 33 14.70 5.77 10.68
C TYR A 33 14.58 5.26 12.13
N PRO A 34 13.55 5.66 12.89
CA PRO A 34 13.30 5.07 14.21
C PRO A 34 13.03 3.56 14.07
N GLU A 35 13.79 2.76 14.83
CA GLU A 35 13.72 1.29 14.90
C GLU A 35 12.43 0.79 15.57
N GLN A 36 11.27 1.03 14.94
CA GLN A 36 10.02 0.41 15.38
C GLN A 36 9.30 -0.28 14.21
N GLU A 37 10.04 -1.09 13.45
CA GLU A 37 9.46 -2.17 12.65
C GLU A 37 9.47 -3.45 13.50
N LEU A 38 8.36 -3.67 14.21
CA LEU A 38 8.03 -4.99 14.74
C LEU A 38 7.89 -5.95 13.54
N GLN A 39 8.95 -6.72 13.29
CA GLN A 39 8.98 -7.98 12.53
C GLN A 39 7.95 -8.10 11.39
N GLN A 40 8.00 -7.22 10.40
CA GLN A 40 7.45 -7.58 9.10
C GLN A 40 8.46 -8.48 8.38
N PRO A 41 8.05 -9.67 7.90
CA PRO A 41 8.96 -10.54 7.16
C PRO A 41 9.57 -9.77 6.00
N GLN A 42 10.90 -9.77 5.87
CA GLN A 42 11.64 -8.93 4.93
C GLN A 42 11.18 -9.08 3.46
N SER A 43 10.54 -10.22 3.15
CA SER A 43 9.89 -10.50 1.88
C SER A 43 8.78 -9.51 1.51
N CYS A 44 8.00 -9.02 2.48
CA CYS A 44 6.92 -8.06 2.21
C CYS A 44 7.46 -6.66 1.87
N ARG A 45 8.57 -6.26 2.51
CA ARG A 45 9.22 -4.96 2.23
C ARG A 45 9.89 -4.93 0.86
N SER A 46 10.53 -6.02 0.42
CA SER A 46 11.12 -6.09 -0.93
C SER A 46 10.05 -6.09 -2.02
N TYR A 47 8.90 -6.77 -1.79
CA TYR A 47 7.80 -6.81 -2.76
C TYR A 47 7.30 -5.41 -3.14
N TRP A 48 7.01 -4.56 -2.15
CA TRP A 48 6.52 -3.21 -2.41
C TRP A 48 7.55 -2.36 -3.13
N VAL A 49 8.84 -2.44 -2.75
CA VAL A 49 9.93 -1.74 -3.44
C VAL A 49 10.00 -2.13 -4.93
N ASP A 50 9.89 -3.42 -5.23
CA ASP A 50 9.91 -3.91 -6.61
C ASP A 50 8.66 -3.50 -7.38
N GLN A 51 7.49 -3.52 -6.75
CA GLN A 51 6.24 -3.06 -7.35
C GLN A 51 6.25 -1.57 -7.68
N TYR A 52 6.76 -0.73 -6.77
CA TYR A 52 6.90 0.71 -7.03
C TYR A 52 7.85 0.98 -8.19
N ARG A 53 8.99 0.26 -8.26
CA ARG A 53 9.92 0.34 -9.38
C ARG A 53 9.25 -0.06 -10.70
N GLU A 54 8.51 -1.18 -10.71
CA GLU A 54 7.78 -1.63 -11.90
C GLU A 54 6.76 -0.59 -12.36
N MET A 55 6.08 0.10 -11.43
CA MET A 55 5.11 1.15 -11.75
C MET A 55 5.77 2.40 -12.35
N GLU A 56 6.96 2.79 -11.88
CA GLU A 56 7.72 3.90 -12.46
C GLU A 56 8.25 3.58 -13.87
N GLU A 57 8.71 2.35 -14.08
CA GLU A 57 9.25 1.90 -15.36
C GLU A 57 8.15 1.62 -16.40
N THR A 58 6.98 1.18 -15.95
CA THR A 58 5.85 0.80 -16.82
C THR A 58 4.93 1.99 -17.08
N SER A 59 5.32 2.84 -18.04
CA SER A 59 4.43 3.89 -18.59
C SER A 59 3.33 3.36 -19.51
N ASN A 60 3.28 2.05 -19.77
CA ASN A 60 2.40 1.47 -20.78
C ASN A 60 1.07 0.97 -20.19
N PHE A 61 0.15 1.89 -19.96
CA PHE A 61 -1.22 1.64 -19.48
C PHE A 61 -2.08 0.75 -20.41
N ARG A 62 -1.57 0.36 -21.58
CA ARG A 62 -2.30 -0.48 -22.54
C ARG A 62 -2.29 -1.97 -22.20
N ARG A 63 -1.34 -2.44 -21.38
CA ARG A 63 -1.25 -3.84 -20.96
C ARG A 63 -1.75 -4.00 -19.52
N GLN A 64 -3.06 -4.19 -19.38
CA GLN A 64 -3.70 -4.48 -18.10
C GLN A 64 -3.90 -5.99 -17.95
N ARG A 65 -3.58 -6.56 -16.78
CA ARG A 65 -3.84 -7.98 -16.50
C ARG A 65 -5.31 -8.28 -16.29
N LEU A 66 -6.08 -7.28 -15.87
CA LEU A 66 -7.51 -7.38 -15.63
C LEU A 66 -8.30 -6.68 -16.75
N PRO A 67 -9.44 -7.26 -17.18
CA PRO A 67 -10.24 -6.70 -18.25
C PRO A 67 -10.98 -5.42 -17.81
N LEU A 68 -10.66 -4.29 -18.43
CA LEU A 68 -11.26 -2.99 -18.11
C LEU A 68 -12.79 -2.97 -18.20
N ALA A 69 -13.36 -3.66 -19.20
CA ALA A 69 -14.81 -3.78 -19.36
C ALA A 69 -15.47 -4.57 -18.21
N GLY A 70 -14.76 -5.53 -17.62
CA GLY A 70 -15.22 -6.27 -16.45
C GLY A 70 -15.23 -5.40 -15.21
N ILE A 71 -14.13 -4.68 -14.97
CA ILE A 71 -14.00 -3.71 -13.86
C ILE A 71 -15.11 -2.65 -13.95
N LYS A 72 -15.31 -2.05 -15.13
CA LYS A 72 -16.38 -1.07 -15.35
C LYS A 72 -17.76 -1.64 -15.04
N ARG A 73 -18.00 -2.92 -15.32
CA ARG A 73 -19.28 -3.59 -15.03
C ARG A 73 -19.50 -3.78 -13.53
N ILE A 74 -18.45 -4.17 -12.80
CA ILE A 74 -18.49 -4.30 -11.34
C ILE A 74 -18.78 -2.93 -10.70
N MET A 75 -18.07 -1.88 -11.13
CA MET A 75 -18.32 -0.51 -10.65
C MET A 75 -19.74 -0.02 -10.94
N LYS A 76 -20.35 -0.48 -12.04
CA LYS A 76 -21.72 -0.15 -12.46
C LYS A 76 -22.79 -1.08 -11.89
N ALA A 77 -22.41 -2.03 -11.05
CA ALA A 77 -23.37 -2.84 -10.30
C ALA A 77 -24.07 -2.01 -9.21
N ASP A 78 -23.43 -0.93 -8.77
CA ASP A 78 -24.05 0.11 -7.95
C ASP A 78 -24.91 1.03 -8.84
N GLU A 79 -26.21 1.10 -8.53
CA GLU A 79 -27.21 1.86 -9.30
C GLU A 79 -26.94 3.37 -9.25
N ASP A 80 -26.30 3.87 -8.19
CA ASP A 80 -26.03 5.30 -8.00
C ASP A 80 -24.84 5.78 -8.85
N VAL A 81 -24.06 4.86 -9.44
CA VAL A 81 -22.89 5.20 -10.27
C VAL A 81 -23.30 5.47 -11.71
N GLN A 82 -23.39 6.74 -12.11
CA GLN A 82 -23.83 7.14 -13.46
C GLN A 82 -22.73 7.26 -14.52
N MET A 83 -21.59 7.88 -14.22
CA MET A 83 -20.49 8.02 -15.17
C MET A 83 -19.19 7.58 -14.51
N ILE A 84 -18.30 6.97 -15.31
CA ILE A 84 -16.99 6.52 -14.87
C ILE A 84 -15.98 7.04 -15.89
N SER A 85 -14.97 7.78 -15.40
CA SER A 85 -13.88 8.26 -16.24
C SER A 85 -13.16 7.09 -16.92
N ALA A 86 -12.61 7.30 -18.10
CA ALA A 86 -11.83 6.28 -18.80
C ALA A 86 -10.57 5.85 -18.03
N GLU A 87 -10.04 6.72 -17.18
CA GLU A 87 -8.84 6.47 -16.36
C GLU A 87 -9.13 5.59 -15.15
N THR A 88 -10.35 5.67 -14.58
CA THR A 88 -10.68 4.98 -13.34
C THR A 88 -10.56 3.45 -13.45
N PRO A 89 -11.08 2.77 -14.50
CA PRO A 89 -10.87 1.33 -14.67
C PRO A 89 -9.41 0.93 -14.84
N VAL A 90 -8.57 1.81 -15.40
CA VAL A 90 -7.13 1.56 -15.57
C VAL A 90 -6.43 1.54 -14.21
N ILE A 91 -6.76 2.50 -13.34
CA ILE A 91 -6.23 2.56 -11.97
C ILE A 91 -6.70 1.35 -11.17
N PHE A 92 -8.00 1.00 -11.24
CA PHE A 92 -8.53 -0.18 -10.56
C PHE A 92 -7.88 -1.48 -11.05
N ALA A 93 -7.56 -1.60 -12.35
CA ALA A 93 -6.89 -2.80 -12.85
C ALA A 93 -5.55 -3.03 -12.15
N ARG A 94 -4.74 -1.98 -11.97
CA ARG A 94 -3.46 -2.07 -11.26
C ARG A 94 -3.65 -2.23 -9.75
N ALA A 95 -4.56 -1.46 -9.15
CA ALA A 95 -4.83 -1.55 -7.72
C ALA A 95 -5.33 -2.96 -7.31
N CYS A 96 -6.24 -3.55 -8.09
CA CYS A 96 -6.72 -4.90 -7.86
C CYS A 96 -5.62 -5.96 -8.07
N GLU A 97 -4.72 -5.78 -9.06
CA GLU A 97 -3.57 -6.66 -9.23
C GLU A 97 -2.68 -6.66 -7.98
N MET A 98 -2.32 -5.47 -7.49
CA MET A 98 -1.50 -5.30 -6.30
C MET A 98 -2.19 -5.85 -5.05
N PHE A 99 -3.48 -5.57 -4.90
CA PHE A 99 -4.29 -6.07 -3.78
C PHE A 99 -4.34 -7.61 -3.74
N ILE A 100 -4.60 -8.26 -4.88
CA ILE A 100 -4.64 -9.73 -4.96
C ILE A 100 -3.28 -10.32 -4.61
N LEU A 101 -2.20 -9.76 -5.15
CA LEU A 101 -0.84 -10.26 -4.88
C LEU A 101 -0.46 -10.12 -3.41
N GLU A 102 -0.71 -8.96 -2.80
CA GLU A 102 -0.40 -8.75 -1.39
C GLU A 102 -1.22 -9.69 -0.49
N LEU A 103 -2.53 -9.77 -0.72
CA LEU A 103 -3.41 -10.65 0.04
C LEU A 103 -2.97 -12.11 -0.09
N THR A 104 -2.59 -12.55 -1.30
CA THR A 104 -2.10 -13.91 -1.55
C THR A 104 -0.77 -14.18 -0.84
N HIS A 105 0.16 -13.23 -0.86
CA HIS A 105 1.46 -13.37 -0.21
C HIS A 105 1.32 -13.46 1.33
N LYS A 106 0.44 -12.65 1.93
CA LYS A 106 0.13 -12.72 3.36
C LYS A 106 -0.62 -14.02 3.72
N ALA A 107 -1.62 -14.42 2.96
CA ALA A 107 -2.34 -15.68 3.19
C ALA A 107 -1.42 -16.90 3.06
N TRP A 108 -0.44 -16.84 2.15
CA TRP A 108 0.59 -17.87 2.02
C TRP A 108 1.48 -18.01 3.26
N ALA A 109 1.71 -16.93 4.03
CA ALA A 109 2.44 -17.01 5.29
C ALA A 109 1.71 -17.91 6.30
N HIS A 110 0.38 -17.78 6.44
CA HIS A 110 -0.41 -18.66 7.31
C HIS A 110 -0.47 -20.10 6.81
N ALA A 111 -0.54 -20.31 5.49
CA ALA A 111 -0.46 -21.67 4.92
C ALA A 111 0.89 -22.34 5.26
N GLN A 112 1.98 -21.57 5.19
CA GLN A 112 3.33 -22.04 5.55
C GLN A 112 3.49 -22.36 7.04
N GLU A 113 2.87 -21.58 7.94
CA GLU A 113 2.86 -21.88 9.38
C GLU A 113 2.24 -23.24 9.70
N ARG A 114 1.32 -23.71 8.84
CA ARG A 114 0.72 -25.05 8.91
C ARG A 114 1.45 -26.11 8.10
N TYR A 115 2.59 -25.76 7.47
CA TYR A 115 3.34 -26.60 6.53
C TYR A 115 2.51 -27.08 5.32
N CYS A 116 1.49 -26.31 4.93
CA CYS A 116 0.65 -26.60 3.78
C CYS A 116 1.20 -25.91 2.51
N THR A 117 1.12 -26.59 1.37
CA THR A 117 1.47 -26.02 0.06
C THR A 117 0.28 -25.44 -0.70
N THR A 118 -0.89 -25.45 -0.09
CA THR A 118 -2.17 -24.98 -0.65
C THR A 118 -2.75 -23.92 0.27
N ILE A 119 -3.14 -22.77 -0.29
CA ILE A 119 -3.85 -21.72 0.45
C ILE A 119 -5.31 -22.13 0.57
N GLU A 120 -5.83 -22.12 1.79
CA GLU A 120 -7.22 -22.45 2.10
C GLU A 120 -7.99 -21.20 2.54
N LYS A 121 -9.33 -21.30 2.59
CA LYS A 121 -10.21 -20.17 2.93
C LYS A 121 -9.84 -19.54 4.28
N HIS A 122 -9.56 -20.35 5.31
CA HIS A 122 -9.27 -19.80 6.63
C HIS A 122 -7.91 -19.08 6.70
N ASP A 123 -6.96 -19.39 5.81
CA ASP A 123 -5.68 -18.64 5.73
C ASP A 123 -5.95 -17.19 5.26
N ILE A 124 -6.85 -17.04 4.29
CA ILE A 124 -7.31 -15.72 3.81
C ILE A 124 -8.08 -14.99 4.92
N VAL A 125 -8.96 -15.70 5.65
CA VAL A 125 -9.72 -15.12 6.76
C VAL A 125 -8.78 -14.61 7.86
N ALA A 126 -7.74 -15.37 8.22
CA ALA A 126 -6.72 -14.96 9.17
C ALA A 126 -6.02 -13.68 8.72
N THR A 127 -5.54 -13.64 7.47
CA THR A 127 -4.91 -12.43 6.91
C THR A 127 -5.84 -11.21 6.93
N VAL A 128 -7.11 -11.37 6.55
CA VAL A 128 -8.08 -10.27 6.56
C VAL A 128 -8.37 -9.78 7.98
N ASN A 129 -8.37 -10.65 8.99
CA ASN A 129 -8.51 -10.26 10.40
C ASN A 129 -7.31 -9.44 10.91
N GLU A 130 -6.11 -9.72 10.42
CA GLU A 130 -4.87 -9.06 10.84
C GLU A 130 -4.56 -7.77 10.06
N THR A 131 -5.28 -7.52 8.97
CA THR A 131 -5.00 -6.42 8.04
C THR A 131 -6.06 -5.32 8.15
N ASP A 132 -5.74 -4.23 8.83
CA ASP A 132 -6.69 -3.14 9.15
C ASP A 132 -7.43 -2.55 7.93
N TYR A 133 -6.73 -2.38 6.80
CA TYR A 133 -7.33 -1.82 5.58
C TYR A 133 -8.25 -2.81 4.84
N CYS A 134 -8.33 -4.07 5.28
CA CYS A 134 -9.22 -5.10 4.74
C CYS A 134 -10.56 -5.19 5.47
N ASP A 135 -10.90 -4.25 6.35
CA ASP A 135 -12.17 -4.23 7.10
C ASP A 135 -13.41 -4.24 6.18
N PHE A 136 -13.28 -3.73 4.95
CA PHE A 136 -14.33 -3.81 3.93
C PHE A 136 -14.71 -5.24 3.51
N LEU A 137 -13.94 -6.26 3.93
CA LEU A 137 -14.18 -7.68 3.61
C LEU A 137 -14.84 -8.46 4.75
N VAL A 138 -15.18 -7.84 5.88
CA VAL A 138 -15.74 -8.53 7.06
C VAL A 138 -17.04 -9.28 6.75
N ASP A 139 -17.92 -8.69 5.96
CA ASP A 139 -19.20 -9.31 5.60
C ASP A 139 -19.02 -10.47 4.60
N ILE A 140 -18.00 -10.38 3.74
CA ILE A 140 -17.70 -11.38 2.71
C ILE A 140 -17.07 -12.64 3.33
N ARG A 141 -16.21 -12.51 4.35
CA ARG A 141 -15.55 -13.66 4.99
C ARG A 141 -16.49 -14.55 5.80
N SER A 142 -17.64 -14.02 6.20
CA SER A 142 -18.62 -14.71 7.07
C SER A 142 -19.64 -15.57 6.29
N THR A 143 -19.69 -15.40 4.97
CA THR A 143 -20.54 -16.17 4.04
C THR A 143 -19.81 -17.41 3.55
#